data_AF-A0A8H7CRE2-F1
#
_entry.id   AF-A0A8H7CRE2-F1
#
_cell.length_a   1.000
_cell.length_b   1.000
_cell.length_c   1.000
_cell.angle_alpha   90.00
_cell.angle_beta   90.00
_cell.angle_gamma   90.00
#
_symmetry.space_group_name_H-M   'P 1'
#
loop_
_entity.id
_entity.type
_entity.pdbx_description
1 polymer ?
#
loop_
_entity_poly.entity_id
_entity_poly.type
_entity_poly.pdbx_seq_one_letter_code
_entity_poly.pdbx_strand_id
1 'polypeptide(L)'
;MVFALASGDLRNLIRTVNSLPWDYAGYCDILLNNTNPVLVNRNLVILFVLLSSGPSIEEAAEFCTHLMYSAALPEAGAEYVKRCINFIYSPETGGEPEADLSFRRCLDTRGEGKVYAVQPSAGIKRLLEMSHSNYTLSSALQSMKDATLAPDRLDFREKYYAGLKPPHRMAFQRFRESGILAPFSLNTSNFTQPNRLLFSPQGVWMVPEDANALFGWDVSGVQNSGIKHGTSPEDILGCLFFHVKDELREVRAAGQGAQDRYPPHLVRARHPRKGDRHRRAAGLRGRELRPHRDGEPGRLGRGLRACLSDWGPLLNRENEFASILMQTKAWHAHAHAAPQWGAHAVKVLEEKCSRVPGLDVRMKTVFTQGLRSPALCRIFESLDVFHDNEPAFQEYLSDQDAERAAAAFDLQLRSTHRVHPKRFGIPLNAPRWQKLPDLSSNEFYDLYTATIGGANLPVRFLEFEGIGATDFE
;
A
#
# COMPACT_ATOMS: atom_id res chain seq x y z
N MET A 1 -3.20 9.85 16.51
CA MET A 1 -1.97 9.13 16.11
C MET A 1 -2.36 7.91 15.31
N VAL A 2 -1.82 7.80 14.10
CA VAL A 2 -2.00 6.69 13.17
C VAL A 2 -0.65 6.01 12.96
N PHE A 3 -0.61 4.69 13.12
CA PHE A 3 0.59 3.91 12.83
C PHE A 3 0.43 3.23 11.48
N ALA A 4 1.32 3.50 10.53
CA ALA A 4 1.36 2.81 9.24
C ALA A 4 2.64 1.97 9.18
N LEU A 5 2.51 0.68 9.46
CA LEU A 5 3.63 -0.24 9.60
C LEU A 5 3.88 -1.00 8.31
N ALA A 6 5.14 -1.36 8.04
CA ALA A 6 5.60 -2.03 6.82
C ALA A 6 5.05 -1.43 5.52
N SER A 7 4.66 -0.15 5.54
CA SER A 7 4.18 0.55 4.35
C SER A 7 5.35 0.64 3.37
N GLY A 8 5.23 -0.04 2.24
CA GLY A 8 6.21 0.03 1.15
C GLY A 8 6.26 1.41 0.48
N ASP A 9 5.24 2.23 0.73
CA ASP A 9 5.03 3.56 0.14
C ASP A 9 4.24 4.49 1.08
N LEU A 10 3.87 5.67 0.58
CA LEU A 10 3.20 6.74 1.32
C LEU A 10 1.67 6.76 1.17
N ARG A 11 1.06 5.85 0.40
CA ARG A 11 -0.37 5.93 0.04
C ARG A 11 -1.29 5.97 1.26
N ASN A 12 -1.05 5.08 2.22
CA ASN A 12 -1.84 5.01 3.44
C ASN A 12 -1.69 6.28 4.28
N LEU A 13 -0.49 6.87 4.32
CA LEU A 13 -0.28 8.16 5.00
C LEU A 13 -1.09 9.26 4.33
N ILE A 14 -0.97 9.36 3.00
CA ILE A 14 -1.65 10.38 2.19
C ILE A 14 -3.17 10.29 2.41
N ARG A 15 -3.74 9.10 2.25
CA ARG A 15 -5.17 8.86 2.47
C ARG A 15 -5.62 9.18 3.88
N THR A 16 -4.85 8.78 4.89
CA THR A 16 -5.15 9.08 6.29
C THR A 16 -5.21 10.59 6.53
N VAL A 17 -4.28 11.36 5.97
CA VAL A 17 -4.28 12.82 6.12
C VAL A 17 -5.46 13.45 5.37
N ASN A 18 -5.69 13.06 4.12
CA ASN A 18 -6.78 13.62 3.29
C ASN A 18 -8.17 13.23 3.78
N SER A 19 -8.31 12.13 4.53
CA SER A 19 -9.60 11.70 5.10
C SER A 19 -9.93 12.40 6.43
N LEU A 20 -9.07 13.28 6.94
CA LEU A 20 -9.39 14.07 8.13
C LEU A 20 -10.50 15.07 7.80
N PRO A 21 -11.47 15.29 8.71
CA PRO A 21 -12.46 16.35 8.56
C PRO A 21 -11.79 17.71 8.34
N TRP A 22 -12.39 18.54 7.49
CA TRP A 22 -11.85 19.88 7.16
C TRP A 22 -11.80 20.82 8.37
N ASP A 23 -12.57 20.51 9.43
CA ASP A 23 -12.64 21.22 10.71
C ASP A 23 -11.83 20.53 11.82
N TYR A 24 -11.01 19.52 11.49
CA TYR A 24 -10.20 18.81 12.46
C TYR A 24 -9.07 19.69 13.02
N ALA A 25 -9.27 20.22 14.22
CA ALA A 25 -8.30 21.08 14.91
C ALA A 25 -7.24 20.33 15.74
N GLY A 26 -7.27 18.98 15.75
CA GLY A 26 -6.39 18.16 16.59
C GLY A 26 -5.07 17.79 15.92
N TYR A 27 -4.07 17.34 16.66
CA TYR A 27 -2.81 16.87 16.06
C TYR A 27 -2.95 15.51 15.35
N CYS A 28 -2.27 15.34 14.22
CA CYS A 28 -2.13 14.05 13.56
C CYS A 28 -0.67 13.59 13.57
N ASP A 29 -0.37 12.71 14.52
CA ASP A 29 0.92 12.01 14.60
C ASP A 29 0.89 10.74 13.76
N ILE A 30 1.81 10.61 12.80
CA ILE A 30 1.92 9.44 11.93
C ILE A 30 3.29 8.79 12.13
N LEU A 31 3.31 7.51 12.53
CA LEU A 31 4.55 6.72 12.55
C LEU A 31 4.64 5.85 11.30
N LEU A 32 5.64 6.14 10.46
CA LEU A 32 6.06 5.30 9.34
C LEU A 32 7.19 4.38 9.81
N ASN A 33 6.99 3.08 9.70
CA ASN A 33 7.98 2.09 10.11
C ASN A 33 8.22 1.05 9.02
N ASN A 34 9.48 0.79 8.66
CA ASN A 34 9.83 -0.26 7.71
C ASN A 34 11.19 -0.90 8.06
N THR A 35 11.30 -2.22 7.86
CA THR A 35 12.55 -2.98 8.08
C THR A 35 13.56 -2.80 6.96
N ASN A 36 13.15 -2.28 5.80
CA ASN A 36 14.05 -1.97 4.71
C ASN A 36 14.49 -0.49 4.81
N PRO A 37 15.75 -0.21 5.16
CA PRO A 37 16.24 1.16 5.30
C PRO A 37 16.14 1.94 3.98
N VAL A 38 16.28 1.30 2.82
CA VAL A 38 16.13 1.98 1.52
C VAL A 38 14.74 2.57 1.36
N LEU A 39 13.70 1.84 1.75
CA LEU A 39 12.31 2.32 1.67
C LEU A 39 12.03 3.46 2.66
N VAL A 40 12.56 3.37 3.89
CA VAL A 40 12.43 4.46 4.88
C VAL A 40 13.06 5.75 4.35
N ASN A 41 14.27 5.67 3.83
CA ASN A 41 15.01 6.81 3.30
C ASN A 41 14.35 7.39 2.03
N ARG A 42 13.85 6.54 1.13
CA ARG A 42 13.07 6.94 -0.04
C ARG A 42 11.81 7.72 0.35
N ASN A 43 11.02 7.18 1.28
CA ASN A 43 9.81 7.83 1.77
C ASN A 43 10.12 9.16 2.46
N LEU A 44 11.22 9.24 3.22
CA LEU A 44 11.67 10.49 3.84
C LEU A 44 12.01 11.57 2.80
N VAL A 45 12.74 11.21 1.73
CA VAL A 45 13.08 12.15 0.65
C VAL A 45 11.81 12.64 -0.06
N ILE A 46 10.87 11.75 -0.36
CA ILE A 46 9.60 12.12 -1.02
C ILE A 46 8.78 13.05 -0.11
N LEU A 47 8.65 12.73 1.19
CA LEU A 47 7.97 13.60 2.16
C LEU A 47 8.65 14.96 2.29
N PHE A 48 9.98 15.01 2.28
CA PHE A 48 10.71 16.27 2.32
C PHE A 48 10.45 17.10 1.06
N VAL A 49 10.50 16.49 -0.13
CA VAL A 49 10.17 17.18 -1.39
C VAL A 49 8.74 17.72 -1.35
N LEU A 50 7.78 16.93 -0.86
CA LEU A 50 6.38 17.31 -0.77
C LEU A 50 6.15 18.45 0.23
N LEU A 51 6.75 18.37 1.42
CA LEU A 51 6.41 19.23 2.56
C LEU A 51 7.35 20.43 2.74
N SER A 52 8.54 20.44 2.13
CA SER A 52 9.52 21.53 2.27
C SER A 52 9.14 22.81 1.53
N SER A 53 9.77 23.92 1.90
CA SER A 53 9.63 25.26 1.32
C SER A 53 10.06 25.42 -0.15
N GLY A 54 10.45 24.35 -0.86
CA GLY A 54 10.98 24.37 -2.24
C GLY A 54 10.00 24.73 -3.39
N PRO A 55 9.66 23.80 -4.32
CA PRO A 55 8.76 24.09 -5.46
C PRO A 55 7.33 24.46 -5.06
N SER A 56 6.54 25.07 -5.96
CA SER A 56 5.11 25.34 -5.71
C SER A 56 4.33 24.07 -5.37
N ILE A 57 3.13 24.21 -4.79
CA ILE A 57 2.29 23.06 -4.38
C ILE A 57 2.16 22.04 -5.50
N GLU A 58 1.73 22.51 -6.67
CA GLU A 58 1.48 21.72 -7.87
C GLU A 58 2.74 21.03 -8.39
N GLU A 59 3.85 21.75 -8.47
CA GLU A 59 5.13 21.20 -8.97
C GLU A 59 5.65 20.07 -8.08
N ALA A 60 5.61 20.21 -6.75
CA ALA A 60 6.10 19.13 -5.90
C ALA A 60 5.13 17.95 -5.84
N ALA A 61 3.82 18.17 -5.97
CA ALA A 61 2.85 17.08 -6.05
C ALA A 61 3.10 16.23 -7.30
N GLU A 62 3.21 16.87 -8.47
CA GLU A 62 3.55 16.19 -9.72
C GLU A 62 4.92 15.51 -9.66
N PHE A 63 5.92 16.19 -9.12
CA PHE A 63 7.26 15.62 -9.01
C PHE A 63 7.29 14.41 -8.07
N CYS A 64 6.57 14.47 -6.94
CA CYS A 64 6.43 13.34 -6.02
C CYS A 64 5.69 12.15 -6.66
N THR A 65 4.71 12.37 -7.53
CA THR A 65 4.09 11.31 -8.34
C THR A 65 5.14 10.54 -9.14
N HIS A 66 6.06 11.25 -9.80
CA HIS A 66 7.16 10.63 -10.53
C HIS A 66 8.19 9.97 -9.62
N LEU A 67 8.54 10.57 -8.46
CA LEU A 67 9.43 9.92 -7.49
C LEU A 67 8.86 8.60 -6.94
N MET A 68 7.53 8.50 -6.85
CA MET A 68 6.84 7.32 -6.36
C MET A 68 6.75 6.20 -7.42
N TYR A 69 6.56 6.51 -8.70
CA TYR A 69 6.20 5.48 -9.68
C TYR A 69 7.03 5.46 -10.97
N SER A 70 7.72 6.55 -11.31
CA SER A 70 8.49 6.62 -12.56
C SER A 70 9.96 6.21 -12.36
N ALA A 71 10.46 5.35 -13.23
CA ALA A 71 11.86 4.94 -13.35
C ALA A 71 12.78 6.04 -13.90
N ALA A 72 12.23 7.04 -14.57
CA ALA A 72 12.96 8.19 -15.09
C ALA A 72 12.41 9.49 -14.50
N LEU A 73 13.24 10.54 -14.51
CA LEU A 73 12.94 11.89 -14.07
C LEU A 73 13.50 12.89 -15.09
N PRO A 74 12.91 14.10 -15.18
CA PRO A 74 13.57 15.23 -15.81
C PRO A 74 14.88 15.60 -15.11
N GLU A 75 15.84 16.14 -15.86
CA GLU A 75 17.18 16.49 -15.35
C GLU A 75 17.13 17.43 -14.14
N ALA A 76 16.34 18.51 -14.23
CA ALA A 76 16.14 19.44 -13.13
C ALA A 76 15.58 18.75 -11.87
N GLY A 77 14.70 17.76 -12.05
CA GLY A 77 14.14 16.97 -10.95
C GLY A 77 15.19 16.07 -10.30
N ALA A 78 16.01 15.37 -11.09
CA ALA A 78 17.08 14.53 -10.58
C ALA A 78 18.12 15.33 -9.76
N GLU A 79 18.53 16.51 -10.24
CA GLU A 79 19.42 17.40 -9.49
C GLU A 79 18.77 17.98 -8.23
N TYR A 80 17.46 18.26 -8.26
CA TYR A 80 16.73 18.67 -7.08
C TYR A 80 16.72 17.58 -5.99
N VAL A 81 16.46 16.32 -6.35
CA VAL A 81 16.51 15.18 -5.41
C VAL A 81 17.90 15.04 -4.78
N LYS A 82 18.96 15.17 -5.58
CA LYS A 82 20.34 15.12 -5.08
C LYS A 82 20.60 16.21 -4.05
N ARG A 83 20.14 17.45 -4.29
CA ARG A 83 20.22 18.55 -3.31
C ARG A 83 19.42 18.24 -2.05
N CYS A 84 18.21 17.69 -2.17
CA CYS A 84 17.41 17.27 -1.01
C CYS A 84 18.12 16.20 -0.17
N ILE A 85 18.69 15.17 -0.80
CA ILE A 85 19.45 14.12 -0.10
C ILE A 85 20.64 14.75 0.64
N ASN A 86 21.43 15.58 -0.03
CA ASN A 86 22.55 16.27 0.61
C ASN A 86 22.08 17.13 1.80
N PHE A 87 20.96 17.85 1.68
CA PHE A 87 20.43 18.65 2.78
C PHE A 87 19.96 17.81 3.98
N ILE A 88 19.29 16.69 3.72
CA ILE A 88 18.76 15.81 4.77
C ILE A 88 19.90 15.15 5.54
N TYR A 89 20.97 14.71 4.87
CA TYR A 89 22.03 13.89 5.46
C TYR A 89 23.36 14.63 5.68
N SER A 90 23.50 15.91 5.30
CA SER A 90 24.70 16.68 5.58
C SER A 90 24.90 16.87 7.09
N PRO A 91 26.14 16.70 7.61
CA PRO A 91 26.47 17.02 9.00
C PRO A 91 26.24 18.50 9.32
N GLU A 92 26.53 19.39 8.37
CA GLU A 92 26.52 20.85 8.55
C GLU A 92 25.13 21.44 8.79
N THR A 93 24.09 20.76 8.31
CA THR A 93 22.71 21.21 8.45
C THR A 93 22.05 20.67 9.73
N GLY A 94 22.81 20.02 10.62
CA GLY A 94 22.37 19.47 11.92
C GLY A 94 22.07 17.96 11.90
N GLY A 95 22.69 17.21 10.99
CA GLY A 95 22.70 15.75 11.05
C GLY A 95 23.73 15.31 12.08
N GLU A 96 23.46 15.46 13.38
CA GLU A 96 24.42 15.08 14.41
C GLU A 96 24.50 13.55 14.52
N PRO A 97 25.67 12.93 14.24
CA PRO A 97 25.91 11.55 14.63
C PRO A 97 26.06 11.52 16.15
N GLU A 98 24.97 11.20 16.86
CA GLU A 98 25.04 10.83 18.26
C GLU A 98 25.89 9.54 18.34
N ALA A 99 27.14 9.66 18.79
CA ALA A 99 28.06 8.57 19.12
C ALA A 99 27.79 7.27 18.32
N ASP A 100 28.10 7.33 17.02
CA ASP A 100 28.27 6.23 16.07
C ASP A 100 27.11 5.27 15.72
N LEU A 101 25.92 5.33 16.32
CA LEU A 101 24.91 4.27 16.06
C LEU A 101 23.55 4.73 15.54
N SER A 102 23.16 6.00 15.66
CA SER A 102 21.86 6.45 15.15
C SER A 102 21.91 7.83 14.51
N PHE A 103 21.28 7.94 13.34
CA PHE A 103 20.93 9.19 12.71
C PHE A 103 19.59 9.69 13.23
N ARG A 104 19.57 10.98 13.57
CA ARG A 104 18.35 11.71 13.92
C ARG A 104 18.27 12.99 13.11
N ARG A 105 17.07 13.29 12.62
CA ARG A 105 16.80 14.51 11.88
C ARG A 105 15.42 15.04 12.24
N CYS A 106 15.34 16.36 12.38
CA CYS A 106 14.07 17.08 12.37
C CYS A 106 14.10 17.97 11.13
N LEU A 107 13.08 17.86 10.29
CA LEU A 107 12.92 18.65 9.08
C LEU A 107 11.66 19.49 9.26
N ASP A 108 11.81 20.79 9.06
CA ASP A 108 10.69 21.71 9.06
C ASP A 108 9.85 21.53 7.80
N THR A 109 8.55 21.67 7.94
CA THR A 109 7.60 21.67 6.81
C THR A 109 7.18 23.10 6.47
N ARG A 110 6.50 23.28 5.34
CA ARG A 110 5.74 24.50 5.07
C ARG A 110 4.57 24.57 6.03
N GLY A 111 4.74 25.27 7.15
CA GLY A 111 3.76 25.39 8.23
C GLY A 111 4.37 25.02 9.57
N GLU A 112 3.51 24.69 10.54
CA GLU A 112 3.94 24.34 11.90
C GLU A 112 4.29 22.84 12.08
N GLY A 113 4.03 22.02 11.05
CA GLY A 113 4.31 20.58 11.05
C GLY A 113 5.81 20.27 11.03
N LYS A 114 6.17 19.05 11.46
CA LYS A 114 7.56 18.57 11.50
C LYS A 114 7.67 17.12 11.03
N VAL A 115 8.75 16.83 10.31
CA VAL A 115 9.12 15.45 9.93
C VAL A 115 10.35 15.04 10.75
N TYR A 116 10.20 13.99 11.55
CA TYR A 116 11.30 13.39 12.31
C TYR A 116 11.77 12.10 11.64
N ALA A 117 13.07 11.96 11.45
CA ALA A 117 13.69 10.71 11.01
C ALA A 117 14.59 10.15 12.11
N VAL A 118 14.42 8.87 12.44
CA VAL A 118 15.29 8.16 13.38
C VAL A 118 15.63 6.78 12.83
N GLN A 119 16.91 6.52 12.55
CA GLN A 119 17.36 5.25 11.98
C GLN A 119 18.83 4.96 12.32
N PRO A 120 19.31 3.71 12.21
CA PRO A 120 20.73 3.43 12.31
C PRO A 120 21.52 4.16 11.22
N SER A 121 22.71 4.68 11.54
CA SER A 121 23.56 5.39 10.58
C SER A 121 23.94 4.51 9.37
N ALA A 122 24.12 3.20 9.60
CA ALA A 122 24.33 2.21 8.54
C ALA A 122 23.17 2.14 7.52
N GLY A 123 21.94 2.51 7.92
CA GLY A 123 20.78 2.51 7.04
C GLY A 123 20.81 3.58 5.94
N ILE A 124 21.63 4.63 6.12
CA ILE A 124 21.69 5.78 5.19
C ILE A 124 22.70 5.55 4.08
N LYS A 125 23.78 4.81 4.38
CA LYS A 125 24.91 4.58 3.47
C LYS A 125 24.46 4.19 2.06
N ARG A 126 23.49 3.28 1.97
CA ARG A 126 22.97 2.79 0.68
C ARG A 126 22.24 3.87 -0.12
N LEU A 127 21.47 4.76 0.53
CA LEU A 127 20.82 5.86 -0.18
C LEU A 127 21.86 6.84 -0.75
N LEU A 128 22.92 7.14 0.01
CA LEU A 128 24.00 8.01 -0.47
C LEU A 128 24.73 7.37 -1.66
N GLU A 129 25.06 6.08 -1.59
CA GLU A 129 25.65 5.35 -2.73
C GLU A 129 24.74 5.39 -3.96
N MET A 130 23.41 5.24 -3.77
CA MET A 130 22.43 5.37 -4.85
C MET A 130 22.43 6.77 -5.45
N SER A 131 22.48 7.83 -4.65
CA SER A 131 22.46 9.22 -5.16
C SER A 131 23.73 9.62 -5.90
N HIS A 132 24.87 9.02 -5.57
CA HIS A 132 26.17 9.28 -6.20
C HIS A 132 26.47 8.36 -7.39
N SER A 133 25.58 7.43 -7.72
CA SER A 133 25.74 6.49 -8.83
C SER A 133 25.80 7.18 -10.21
N ASN A 134 26.61 6.61 -11.11
CA ASN A 134 26.92 7.17 -12.43
C ASN A 134 26.40 6.33 -13.61
N TYR A 135 25.53 5.35 -13.38
CA TYR A 135 24.91 4.59 -14.46
C TYR A 135 23.99 5.47 -15.32
N THR A 136 23.86 5.12 -16.60
CA THR A 136 23.04 5.86 -17.57
C THR A 136 21.56 5.49 -17.44
N LEU A 137 20.67 6.35 -17.94
CA LEU A 137 19.24 6.04 -18.03
C LEU A 137 19.00 4.76 -18.85
N SER A 138 19.71 4.58 -19.98
CA SER A 138 19.57 3.38 -20.82
C SER A 138 19.89 2.09 -20.07
N SER A 139 20.96 2.08 -19.27
CA SER A 139 21.33 0.91 -18.45
C SER A 139 20.27 0.63 -17.37
N ALA A 140 19.75 1.68 -16.73
CA ALA A 140 18.73 1.55 -15.70
C ALA A 140 17.41 1.03 -16.29
N LEU A 141 16.94 1.61 -17.40
CA LEU A 141 15.72 1.15 -18.08
C LEU A 141 15.86 -0.27 -18.61
N GLN A 142 17.05 -0.67 -19.07
CA GLN A 142 17.29 -2.06 -19.44
C GLN A 142 17.14 -2.97 -18.21
N SER A 143 17.75 -2.65 -17.07
CA SER A 143 17.58 -3.44 -15.85
C SER A 143 16.11 -3.52 -15.40
N MET A 144 15.35 -2.42 -15.51
CA MET A 144 13.92 -2.43 -15.22
C MET A 144 13.16 -3.36 -16.16
N LYS A 145 13.45 -3.33 -17.47
CA LYS A 145 12.83 -4.22 -18.46
C LYS A 145 13.24 -5.67 -18.25
N ASP A 146 14.49 -5.95 -17.92
CA ASP A 146 14.95 -7.30 -17.61
C ASP A 146 14.21 -7.89 -16.42
N ALA A 147 13.82 -7.06 -15.44
CA ALA A 147 13.00 -7.48 -14.31
C ALA A 147 11.50 -7.59 -14.66
N THR A 148 10.93 -6.59 -15.33
CA THR A 148 9.46 -6.47 -15.51
C THR A 148 8.93 -7.11 -16.80
N LEU A 149 9.80 -7.28 -17.79
CA LEU A 149 9.51 -7.84 -19.12
C LEU A 149 10.26 -9.15 -19.40
N ALA A 150 10.85 -9.76 -18.36
CA ALA A 150 11.58 -11.02 -18.45
C ALA A 150 10.81 -12.11 -19.24
N PRO A 151 11.47 -12.86 -20.15
CA PRO A 151 10.80 -13.87 -20.97
C PRO A 151 10.18 -15.02 -20.16
N ASP A 152 10.81 -15.42 -19.07
CA ASP A 152 10.34 -16.45 -18.13
C ASP A 152 9.08 -16.03 -17.35
N ARG A 153 8.80 -14.72 -17.31
CA ARG A 153 7.59 -14.15 -16.72
C ARG A 153 6.47 -13.89 -17.72
N LEU A 154 6.64 -14.26 -18.99
CA LEU A 154 5.64 -14.05 -20.04
C LEU A 154 4.26 -14.59 -19.63
N ASP A 155 4.20 -15.82 -19.15
CA ASP A 155 2.94 -16.45 -18.74
C ASP A 155 2.25 -15.70 -17.60
N PHE A 156 3.01 -15.23 -16.60
CA PHE A 156 2.47 -14.43 -15.50
C PHE A 156 1.89 -13.10 -16.00
N ARG A 157 2.61 -12.44 -16.91
CA ARG A 157 2.19 -11.17 -17.51
C ARG A 157 0.95 -11.33 -18.41
N GLU A 158 0.91 -12.36 -19.23
CA GLU A 158 -0.22 -12.62 -20.12
C GLU A 158 -1.47 -13.06 -19.35
N LYS A 159 -1.32 -13.88 -18.30
CA LYS A 159 -2.43 -14.17 -17.37
C LYS A 159 -2.96 -12.89 -16.73
N TYR A 160 -2.06 -12.01 -16.28
CA TYR A 160 -2.42 -10.70 -15.75
C TYR A 160 -3.17 -9.84 -16.79
N TYR A 161 -2.69 -9.76 -18.03
CA TYR A 161 -3.36 -9.02 -19.11
C TYR A 161 -4.68 -9.64 -19.55
N ALA A 162 -4.85 -10.96 -19.46
CA ALA A 162 -6.09 -11.62 -19.84
C ALA A 162 -7.29 -11.19 -19.00
N GLY A 163 -7.06 -10.69 -17.77
CA GLY A 163 -8.09 -10.10 -16.90
C GLY A 163 -8.47 -8.66 -17.26
N LEU A 164 -7.60 -7.93 -17.97
CA LEU A 164 -7.80 -6.51 -18.27
C LEU A 164 -8.74 -6.26 -19.44
N LYS A 165 -9.46 -5.12 -19.37
CA LYS A 165 -10.05 -4.46 -20.55
C LYS A 165 -8.95 -4.12 -21.56
N PRO A 166 -9.19 -4.25 -22.88
CA PRO A 166 -8.16 -3.99 -23.90
C PRO A 166 -7.40 -2.66 -23.76
N PRO A 167 -8.04 -1.50 -23.56
CA PRO A 167 -7.30 -0.24 -23.38
C PRO A 167 -6.41 -0.21 -22.13
N HIS A 168 -6.84 -0.83 -21.04
CA HIS A 168 -6.03 -0.88 -19.82
C HIS A 168 -4.77 -1.73 -20.02
N ARG A 169 -4.82 -2.79 -20.87
CA ARG A 169 -3.62 -3.57 -21.26
C ARG A 169 -2.59 -2.65 -21.92
N MET A 170 -3.04 -1.79 -22.82
CA MET A 170 -2.16 -0.83 -23.50
C MET A 170 -1.53 0.15 -22.51
N ALA A 171 -2.30 0.66 -21.54
CA ALA A 171 -1.76 1.53 -20.49
C ALA A 171 -0.64 0.83 -19.70
N PHE A 172 -0.90 -0.38 -19.21
CA PHE A 172 0.10 -1.17 -18.47
C PHE A 172 1.33 -1.53 -19.31
N GLN A 173 1.12 -1.91 -20.57
CA GLN A 173 2.21 -2.21 -21.48
C GLN A 173 3.10 -0.98 -21.69
N ARG A 174 2.50 0.18 -22.00
CA ARG A 174 3.25 1.45 -22.12
C ARG A 174 4.02 1.78 -20.85
N PHE A 175 3.44 1.59 -19.68
CA PHE A 175 4.11 1.87 -18.41
C PHE A 175 5.32 0.95 -18.18
N ARG A 176 5.22 -0.35 -18.49
CA ARG A 176 6.37 -1.28 -18.39
C ARG A 176 7.43 -1.01 -19.45
N GLU A 177 7.05 -0.55 -20.64
CA GLU A 177 7.98 -0.24 -21.73
C GLU A 177 8.71 1.09 -21.52
N SER A 178 8.00 2.12 -21.03
CA SER A 178 8.56 3.46 -20.80
C SER A 178 9.18 3.62 -19.41
N GLY A 179 8.65 2.91 -18.42
CA GLY A 179 8.97 3.10 -17.01
C GLY A 179 8.42 4.39 -16.41
N ILE A 180 7.53 5.12 -17.10
CA ILE A 180 7.07 6.46 -16.67
C ILE A 180 5.56 6.42 -16.45
N LEU A 181 5.12 6.76 -15.24
CA LEU A 181 3.70 6.96 -14.94
C LEU A 181 3.27 8.33 -15.46
N ALA A 182 2.55 8.34 -16.57
CA ALA A 182 2.09 9.54 -17.26
C ALA A 182 0.88 9.24 -18.15
N PRO A 183 -0.03 10.20 -18.36
CA PRO A 183 -1.12 10.06 -19.31
C PRO A 183 -0.61 10.00 -20.75
N PHE A 184 -1.43 9.47 -21.66
CA PHE A 184 -0.99 9.29 -23.05
C PHE A 184 -0.60 10.60 -23.74
N SER A 185 -1.24 11.69 -23.34
CA SER A 185 -1.04 13.05 -23.84
C SER A 185 0.24 13.74 -23.35
N LEU A 186 0.87 13.26 -22.28
CA LEU A 186 2.07 13.90 -21.73
C LEU A 186 3.31 13.52 -22.56
N ASN A 187 4.09 14.53 -22.93
CA ASN A 187 5.39 14.34 -23.55
C ASN A 187 6.42 13.91 -22.50
N THR A 188 7.01 12.73 -22.69
CA THR A 188 8.01 12.17 -21.77
C THR A 188 9.45 12.30 -22.29
N SER A 189 9.70 13.08 -23.35
CA SER A 189 11.03 13.20 -23.97
C SER A 189 12.07 13.87 -23.07
N ASN A 190 11.62 14.69 -22.13
CA ASN A 190 12.48 15.38 -21.16
C ASN A 190 12.89 14.49 -19.96
N PHE A 191 12.40 13.26 -19.87
CA PHE A 191 12.76 12.30 -18.82
C PHE A 191 14.09 11.62 -19.16
N THR A 192 15.19 12.33 -18.95
CA THR A 192 16.53 11.94 -19.40
C THR A 192 17.41 11.34 -18.29
N GLN A 193 16.97 11.38 -17.03
CA GLN A 193 17.74 10.91 -15.88
C GLN A 193 17.06 9.74 -15.18
N PRO A 194 17.80 8.75 -14.66
CA PRO A 194 17.20 7.68 -13.88
C PRO A 194 16.72 8.18 -12.52
N ASN A 195 15.55 7.71 -12.08
CA ASN A 195 15.07 7.89 -10.72
C ASN A 195 15.90 7.01 -9.76
N ARG A 196 17.02 7.54 -9.27
CA ARG A 196 17.96 6.84 -8.39
C ARG A 196 17.35 6.33 -7.07
N LEU A 197 16.12 6.73 -6.72
CA LEU A 197 15.40 6.16 -5.57
C LEU A 197 14.84 4.75 -5.83
N LEU A 198 14.74 4.32 -7.09
CA LEU A 198 14.15 3.03 -7.50
C LEU A 198 15.19 1.97 -7.93
N PHE A 199 16.46 2.35 -8.00
CA PHE A 199 17.55 1.49 -8.46
C PHE A 199 18.64 1.36 -7.39
N SER A 200 19.34 0.23 -7.39
CA SER A 200 20.49 0.03 -6.53
C SER A 200 21.65 0.96 -6.94
N PRO A 201 22.71 1.09 -6.13
CA PRO A 201 23.91 1.83 -6.55
C PRO A 201 24.52 1.31 -7.86
N GLN A 202 24.28 0.04 -8.20
CA GLN A 202 24.74 -0.60 -9.43
C GLN A 202 23.75 -0.43 -10.61
N GLY A 203 22.65 0.30 -10.42
CA GLY A 203 21.63 0.49 -11.47
C GLY A 203 20.65 -0.67 -11.60
N VAL A 204 20.58 -1.57 -10.62
CA VAL A 204 19.66 -2.72 -10.62
C VAL A 204 18.28 -2.27 -10.15
N TRP A 205 17.23 -2.59 -10.89
CA TRP A 205 15.85 -2.30 -10.51
C TRP A 205 15.50 -2.94 -9.15
N MET A 206 14.98 -2.14 -8.21
CA MET A 206 14.69 -2.60 -6.84
C MET A 206 13.19 -2.75 -6.54
N VAL A 207 12.31 -2.29 -7.44
CA VAL A 207 10.87 -2.47 -7.26
C VAL A 207 10.52 -3.91 -7.66
N PRO A 208 9.64 -4.61 -6.93
CA PRO A 208 9.19 -5.93 -7.31
C PRO A 208 8.71 -5.98 -8.77
N GLU A 209 9.02 -7.07 -9.46
CA GLU A 209 8.72 -7.27 -10.89
C GLU A 209 7.21 -7.25 -11.20
N ASP A 210 6.40 -7.68 -10.23
CA ASP A 210 4.95 -7.77 -10.28
C ASP A 210 4.25 -6.52 -9.68
N ALA A 211 5.03 -5.51 -9.27
CA ALA A 211 4.49 -4.31 -8.66
C ALA A 211 3.53 -3.58 -9.61
N ASN A 212 2.34 -3.28 -9.10
CA ASN A 212 1.32 -2.52 -9.80
C ASN A 212 1.09 -1.19 -9.07
N ALA A 213 1.31 -0.08 -9.79
CA ALA A 213 1.15 1.28 -9.26
C ALA A 213 -0.30 1.58 -8.81
N LEU A 214 -1.29 0.90 -9.36
CA LEU A 214 -2.71 1.07 -9.01
C LEU A 214 -3.10 0.39 -7.69
N PHE A 215 -2.35 -0.63 -7.24
CA PHE A 215 -2.73 -1.39 -6.04
C PHE A 215 -2.94 -0.44 -4.85
N GLY A 216 -3.90 -0.75 -3.98
CA GLY A 216 -4.17 0.07 -2.78
C GLY A 216 -4.80 1.46 -3.04
N TRP A 217 -4.92 1.90 -4.30
CA TRP A 217 -5.74 3.04 -4.67
C TRP A 217 -7.19 2.62 -4.90
N ASP A 218 -8.10 3.57 -4.72
CA ASP A 218 -9.51 3.40 -5.04
C ASP A 218 -9.69 3.73 -6.50
N VAL A 219 -10.10 2.72 -7.24
CA VAL A 219 -10.11 2.72 -8.70
C VAL A 219 -11.17 3.65 -9.25
N SER A 220 -12.33 3.66 -8.61
CA SER A 220 -13.41 4.56 -8.97
C SER A 220 -12.98 6.01 -8.72
N GLY A 221 -12.34 6.29 -7.59
CA GLY A 221 -11.66 7.56 -7.32
C GLY A 221 -10.60 7.93 -8.37
N VAL A 222 -9.76 6.98 -8.78
CA VAL A 222 -8.75 7.17 -9.83
C VAL A 222 -9.39 7.58 -11.16
N GLN A 223 -10.39 6.84 -11.61
CA GLN A 223 -11.12 7.14 -12.86
C GLN A 223 -11.78 8.52 -12.78
N ASN A 224 -12.43 8.84 -11.66
CA ASN A 224 -13.07 10.14 -11.44
C ASN A 224 -12.07 11.30 -11.47
N SER A 225 -10.90 11.15 -10.83
CA SER A 225 -9.81 12.13 -10.94
C SER A 225 -9.35 12.29 -12.39
N GLY A 226 -9.19 11.20 -13.13
CA GLY A 226 -8.86 11.24 -14.55
C GLY A 226 -9.86 12.05 -15.38
N ILE A 227 -11.16 11.76 -15.24
CA ILE A 227 -12.24 12.47 -15.93
C ILE A 227 -12.22 13.97 -15.60
N LYS A 228 -12.02 14.33 -14.33
CA LYS A 228 -11.92 15.73 -13.88
C LYS A 228 -10.78 16.49 -14.58
N HIS A 229 -9.69 15.81 -14.92
CA HIS A 229 -8.55 16.38 -15.65
C HIS A 229 -8.59 16.12 -17.16
N GLY A 230 -9.75 15.72 -17.71
CA GLY A 230 -9.93 15.50 -19.16
C GLY A 230 -9.27 14.24 -19.70
N THR A 231 -8.93 13.28 -18.83
CA THR A 231 -8.35 11.98 -19.22
C THR A 231 -9.43 10.91 -19.24
N SER A 232 -9.43 10.12 -20.31
CA SER A 232 -10.38 9.02 -20.49
C SER A 232 -10.09 7.87 -19.51
N PRO A 233 -11.09 7.22 -18.89
CA PRO A 233 -10.89 6.05 -18.02
C PRO A 233 -10.12 4.89 -18.66
N GLU A 234 -10.13 4.82 -19.99
CA GLU A 234 -9.34 3.91 -20.81
C GLU A 234 -7.83 4.06 -20.59
N ASP A 235 -7.37 5.30 -20.33
CA ASP A 235 -6.01 5.61 -19.89
C ASP A 235 -5.91 5.55 -18.36
N ILE A 236 -6.12 4.36 -17.81
CA ILE A 236 -6.20 4.17 -16.36
C ILE A 236 -4.94 4.61 -15.61
N LEU A 237 -3.76 4.53 -16.24
CA LEU A 237 -2.50 4.99 -15.62
C LEU A 237 -2.31 6.50 -15.76
N GLY A 238 -2.83 7.13 -16.81
CA GLY A 238 -3.02 8.58 -16.87
C GLY A 238 -3.98 9.08 -15.79
N CYS A 239 -5.11 8.41 -15.61
CA CYS A 239 -6.03 8.68 -14.50
C CYS A 239 -5.30 8.58 -13.15
N LEU A 240 -4.47 7.54 -12.95
CA LEU A 240 -3.68 7.37 -11.73
C LEU A 240 -2.70 8.52 -11.52
N PHE A 241 -2.01 8.97 -12.57
CA PHE A 241 -1.11 10.12 -12.48
C PHE A 241 -1.81 11.34 -11.88
N PHE A 242 -2.99 11.68 -12.40
CA PHE A 242 -3.77 12.82 -11.90
C PHE A 242 -4.33 12.57 -10.50
N HIS A 243 -4.79 11.36 -10.21
CA HIS A 243 -5.29 10.99 -8.88
C HIS A 243 -4.21 11.16 -7.82
N VAL A 244 -3.01 10.57 -8.02
CA VAL A 244 -1.90 10.69 -7.09
C VAL A 244 -1.45 12.14 -6.93
N LYS A 245 -1.41 12.91 -8.04
CA LYS A 245 -1.09 14.34 -7.99
C LYS A 245 -2.10 15.12 -7.14
N ASP A 246 -3.40 14.89 -7.33
CA ASP A 246 -4.46 15.54 -6.54
C ASP A 246 -4.36 15.16 -5.06
N GLU A 247 -4.18 13.89 -4.74
CA GLU A 247 -4.03 13.38 -3.37
C GLU A 247 -2.80 14.00 -2.67
N LEU A 248 -1.66 14.08 -3.36
CA LEU A 248 -0.45 14.71 -2.83
C LEU A 248 -0.62 16.23 -2.64
N ARG A 249 -1.34 16.88 -3.56
CA ARG A 249 -1.67 18.30 -3.44
C ARG A 249 -2.53 18.56 -2.20
N GLU A 250 -3.53 17.73 -1.94
CA GLU A 250 -4.42 17.87 -0.80
C GLU A 250 -3.68 17.74 0.53
N VAL A 251 -2.79 16.74 0.66
CA VAL A 251 -1.91 16.60 1.86
C VAL A 251 -1.11 17.88 2.09
N ARG A 252 -0.62 18.49 1.01
CA ARG A 252 0.19 19.69 1.08
C ARG A 252 -0.63 20.94 1.37
N ALA A 253 -1.86 21.01 0.88
CA ALA A 253 -2.80 22.10 1.16
C ALA A 253 -3.30 22.04 2.61
N ALA A 254 -3.55 20.84 3.14
CA ALA A 254 -3.82 20.64 4.57
C ALA A 254 -2.66 21.15 5.45
N GLY A 255 -1.42 21.12 4.97
CA GLY A 255 -0.26 21.72 5.65
C GLY A 255 -0.17 23.26 5.57
N GLN A 256 -0.88 23.92 4.64
CA GLN A 256 -0.78 25.37 4.40
C GLN A 256 -2.08 26.14 4.69
N GLY A 257 -3.22 25.46 4.85
CA GLY A 257 -4.53 26.08 5.00
C GLY A 257 -4.71 26.82 6.31
N ALA A 258 -4.84 28.14 6.22
CA ALA A 258 -5.15 29.10 7.28
C ALA A 258 -4.15 29.15 8.44
N GLN A 259 -3.60 30.34 8.61
CA GLN A 259 -2.93 30.90 9.78
C GLN A 259 -3.70 30.73 11.12
N ASP A 260 -4.81 29.97 11.13
CA ASP A 260 -5.68 29.70 12.27
C ASP A 260 -6.31 28.28 12.32
N ARG A 261 -6.20 27.37 11.32
CA ARG A 261 -7.15 26.21 11.29
C ARG A 261 -6.69 24.84 10.80
N TYR A 262 -5.43 24.62 10.42
CA TYR A 262 -4.98 23.25 10.13
C TYR A 262 -3.85 22.82 11.07
N PRO A 263 -3.94 21.60 11.65
CA PRO A 263 -3.08 21.21 12.75
C PRO A 263 -1.68 20.83 12.28
N PRO A 264 -0.66 21.02 13.12
CA PRO A 264 0.69 20.54 12.83
C PRO A 264 0.67 19.03 12.63
N HIS A 265 1.05 18.57 11.43
CA HIS A 265 1.26 17.16 11.16
C HIS A 265 2.65 16.74 11.61
N LEU A 266 2.70 15.65 12.37
CA LEU A 266 3.96 15.08 12.84
C LEU A 266 4.20 13.74 12.19
N VAL A 267 5.10 13.69 11.21
CA VAL A 267 5.48 12.43 10.58
C VAL A 267 6.78 11.94 11.19
N ARG A 268 6.76 10.79 11.85
CA ARG A 268 7.94 10.12 12.39
C ARG A 268 8.28 8.93 11.49
N ALA A 269 9.41 8.97 10.80
CA ALA A 269 9.96 7.84 10.05
C ALA A 269 10.98 7.08 10.91
N ARG A 270 10.78 5.78 11.12
CA ARG A 270 11.65 4.92 11.93
C ARG A 270 12.03 3.61 11.23
N HIS A 271 13.23 3.12 11.53
CA HIS A 271 13.64 1.74 11.28
C HIS A 271 13.63 0.97 12.61
N PRO A 272 12.98 -0.20 12.74
CA PRO A 272 12.88 -0.90 14.01
C PRO A 272 14.21 -1.60 14.35
N ARG A 273 14.63 -1.59 15.62
CA ARG A 273 15.77 -2.39 16.12
C ARG A 273 15.26 -3.70 16.73
N LYS A 274 16.01 -4.79 16.60
CA LYS A 274 15.79 -6.00 17.42
C LYS A 274 15.97 -5.61 18.89
N GLY A 275 14.92 -5.75 19.70
CA GLY A 275 14.99 -5.54 21.14
C GLY A 275 14.58 -4.15 21.64
N ASP A 276 13.65 -3.45 20.98
CA ASP A 276 13.01 -2.23 21.49
C ASP A 276 12.10 -2.49 22.72
N ARG A 277 12.63 -3.20 23.74
CA ARG A 277 11.99 -3.39 25.04
C ARG A 277 12.07 -2.15 25.94
N HIS A 278 12.91 -1.16 25.65
CA HIS A 278 12.97 0.04 26.46
C HIS A 278 13.42 1.24 25.64
N ARG A 279 12.46 2.13 25.34
CA ARG A 279 12.54 3.50 25.84
C ARG A 279 11.13 4.08 25.81
N ARG A 280 10.68 4.46 27.01
CA ARG A 280 9.48 5.26 27.28
C ARG A 280 9.26 6.20 26.11
N ALA A 281 8.30 5.82 25.26
CA ALA A 281 7.72 6.70 24.29
C ALA A 281 7.22 7.90 25.07
N ALA A 282 7.88 9.04 24.92
CA ALA A 282 7.40 10.30 25.48
C ALA A 282 5.95 10.49 25.05
N GLY A 283 5.01 10.24 25.98
CA GLY A 283 3.59 10.55 25.87
C GLY A 283 2.81 9.95 24.69
N LEU A 284 3.27 8.88 24.04
CA LEU A 284 2.58 8.36 22.85
C LEU A 284 1.36 7.51 23.24
N ARG A 285 0.18 8.14 23.32
CA ARG A 285 -1.14 7.48 23.37
C ARG A 285 -1.82 7.70 22.02
N GLY A 286 -2.06 6.63 21.26
CA GLY A 286 -2.57 6.72 19.89
C GLY A 286 -4.06 6.50 19.71
N ARG A 287 -4.63 6.97 18.59
CA ARG A 287 -6.07 6.90 18.28
C ARG A 287 -6.42 5.79 17.28
N GLU A 288 -5.48 5.32 16.45
CA GLU A 288 -5.72 4.24 15.48
C GLU A 288 -4.38 3.55 15.11
N LEU A 289 -4.33 2.23 15.15
CA LEU A 289 -3.13 1.45 14.79
C LEU A 289 -3.43 0.64 13.52
N ARG A 290 -2.74 0.95 12.39
CA ARG A 290 -2.83 0.21 11.12
C ARG A 290 -1.53 -0.54 10.82
N PRO A 291 -1.31 -1.73 11.37
CA PRO A 291 -0.29 -2.65 10.86
C PRO A 291 -0.68 -3.10 9.45
N HIS A 292 -0.04 -2.46 8.45
CA HIS A 292 0.07 -3.04 7.13
C HIS A 292 1.24 -4.03 7.16
N ARG A 293 1.12 -5.14 6.44
CA ARG A 293 2.22 -6.09 6.28
C ARG A 293 2.27 -6.56 4.85
N ASP A 294 3.23 -6.04 4.12
CA ASP A 294 3.67 -6.60 2.84
C ASP A 294 4.83 -7.55 3.11
N GLY A 295 4.65 -8.79 2.68
CA GLY A 295 5.65 -9.84 2.82
C GLY A 295 5.06 -11.15 2.34
N GLU A 296 5.59 -11.63 1.22
CA GLU A 296 5.47 -13.01 0.76
C GLU A 296 5.70 -14.05 1.88
N PRO A 297 5.25 -15.29 1.67
CA PRO A 297 5.39 -16.38 2.64
C PRO A 297 6.85 -16.82 2.76
N GLY A 298 7.64 -16.06 3.52
CA GLY A 298 9.04 -16.38 3.74
C GLY A 298 9.79 -15.22 4.37
N ARG A 299 10.00 -15.29 5.68
CA ARG A 299 10.88 -14.41 6.49
C ARG A 299 10.27 -13.11 7.03
N LEU A 300 9.27 -13.27 7.90
CA LEU A 300 9.37 -12.91 9.33
C LEU A 300 8.11 -13.42 10.04
N GLY A 301 7.95 -14.74 10.16
CA GLY A 301 6.86 -15.36 10.92
C GLY A 301 6.95 -15.01 12.41
N ARG A 302 6.33 -13.91 12.81
CA ARG A 302 5.96 -13.65 14.20
C ARG A 302 4.44 -13.79 14.25
N GLY A 303 3.95 -14.84 14.89
CA GLY A 303 2.53 -15.17 14.99
C GLY A 303 1.73 -14.05 15.68
N LEU A 304 0.40 -14.15 15.63
CA LEU A 304 -0.54 -13.14 16.14
C LEU A 304 -0.14 -12.58 17.51
N ARG A 305 0.20 -13.45 18.47
CA ARG A 305 0.60 -13.08 19.83
C ARG A 305 1.79 -12.12 19.89
N ALA A 306 2.79 -12.30 19.05
CA ALA A 306 3.98 -11.44 19.03
C ALA A 306 3.66 -10.05 18.44
N CYS A 307 2.71 -9.96 17.51
CA CYS A 307 2.20 -8.67 17.07
C CYS A 307 1.47 -7.97 18.23
N LEU A 308 0.56 -8.67 18.91
CA LEU A 308 -0.20 -8.09 20.02
C LEU A 308 0.70 -7.69 21.20
N SER A 309 1.80 -8.41 21.46
CA SER A 309 2.76 -8.01 22.50
C SER A 309 3.46 -6.69 22.20
N ASP A 310 3.77 -6.44 20.93
CA ASP A 310 4.50 -5.25 20.51
C ASP A 310 3.56 -4.03 20.42
N TRP A 311 2.30 -4.23 20.05
CA TRP A 311 1.35 -3.14 19.75
C TRP A 311 0.27 -2.91 20.81
N GLY A 312 -0.15 -3.94 21.54
CA GLY A 312 -1.18 -3.84 22.58
C GLY A 312 -0.88 -2.78 23.64
N PRO A 313 0.36 -2.66 24.16
CA PRO A 313 0.71 -1.62 25.13
C PRO A 313 0.59 -0.18 24.60
N LEU A 314 0.57 0.04 23.29
CA LEU A 314 0.48 1.36 22.66
C LEU A 314 -0.95 1.83 22.40
N LEU A 315 -1.94 0.96 22.57
CA LEU A 315 -3.35 1.29 22.40
C LEU A 315 -3.81 2.23 23.52
N ASN A 316 -4.44 3.36 23.16
CA ASN A 316 -5.03 4.25 24.15
C ASN A 316 -6.35 3.68 24.67
N ARG A 317 -6.28 2.94 25.78
CA ARG A 317 -7.44 2.27 26.39
C ARG A 317 -8.49 3.24 26.97
N GLU A 318 -8.12 4.48 27.24
CA GLU A 318 -9.06 5.52 27.70
C GLU A 318 -9.98 6.01 26.57
N ASN A 319 -9.67 5.68 25.31
CA ASN A 319 -10.46 6.07 24.17
C ASN A 319 -11.19 4.86 23.58
N GLU A 320 -12.51 4.85 23.69
CA GLU A 320 -13.38 3.77 23.14
C GLU A 320 -13.25 3.60 21.61
N PHE A 321 -12.82 4.64 20.91
CA PHE A 321 -12.62 4.60 19.46
C PHE A 321 -11.24 4.06 19.06
N ALA A 322 -10.33 3.87 20.02
CA ALA A 322 -9.01 3.35 19.71
C ALA A 322 -9.08 1.85 19.35
N SER A 323 -8.53 1.48 18.20
CA SER A 323 -8.41 0.09 17.79
C SER A 323 -7.07 -0.24 17.13
N ILE A 324 -6.73 -1.53 17.18
CA ILE A 324 -5.65 -2.14 16.39
C ILE A 324 -6.29 -2.89 15.24
N LEU A 325 -6.10 -2.39 14.03
CA LEU A 325 -6.44 -3.14 12.82
C LEU A 325 -5.36 -4.18 12.57
N MET A 326 -5.65 -5.27 11.87
CA MET A 326 -4.63 -6.23 11.44
C MET A 326 -5.05 -6.89 10.14
N GLN A 327 -4.10 -7.08 9.23
CA GLN A 327 -4.35 -7.73 7.96
C GLN A 327 -3.73 -9.12 7.94
N THR A 328 -4.50 -10.13 7.54
CA THR A 328 -4.03 -11.51 7.32
C THR A 328 -4.12 -11.83 5.84
N LYS A 329 -2.99 -12.18 5.21
CA LYS A 329 -2.90 -12.41 3.75
C LYS A 329 -2.76 -13.87 3.35
N ALA A 330 -2.28 -14.73 4.24
CA ALA A 330 -1.89 -16.11 3.92
C ALA A 330 -2.53 -17.16 4.85
N TRP A 331 -3.61 -16.82 5.57
CA TRP A 331 -4.27 -17.76 6.48
C TRP A 331 -4.85 -18.98 5.75
N HIS A 332 -5.25 -18.81 4.49
CA HIS A 332 -5.77 -19.86 3.61
C HIS A 332 -4.72 -20.91 3.22
N ALA A 333 -3.42 -20.63 3.43
CA ALA A 333 -2.36 -21.62 3.25
C ALA A 333 -2.21 -22.55 4.47
N HIS A 334 -2.71 -22.12 5.64
CA HIS A 334 -2.71 -22.90 6.88
C HIS A 334 -3.96 -23.74 7.04
N ALA A 335 -5.12 -23.21 6.66
CA ALA A 335 -6.36 -23.96 6.64
C ALA A 335 -6.45 -24.76 5.33
N HIS A 336 -6.91 -26.01 5.37
CA HIS A 336 -7.30 -26.78 4.17
C HIS A 336 -8.58 -26.20 3.49
N ALA A 337 -8.77 -24.89 3.59
CA ALA A 337 -10.00 -24.16 3.37
C ALA A 337 -10.06 -23.43 2.03
N ALA A 338 -8.92 -23.28 1.34
CA ALA A 338 -8.99 -22.93 -0.07
C ALA A 338 -9.62 -24.13 -0.81
N PRO A 339 -10.66 -23.94 -1.63
CA PRO A 339 -11.28 -25.04 -2.37
C PRO A 339 -10.18 -25.81 -3.08
N GLN A 340 -10.08 -27.14 -2.97
CA GLN A 340 -8.98 -27.88 -3.59
C GLN A 340 -9.01 -27.67 -5.11
N TRP A 341 -8.12 -26.79 -5.60
CA TRP A 341 -8.12 -26.27 -6.96
C TRP A 341 -7.68 -27.37 -7.92
N GLY A 342 -8.51 -27.70 -8.91
CA GLY A 342 -8.21 -28.74 -9.90
C GLY A 342 -9.42 -29.20 -10.69
N ALA A 343 -9.27 -30.32 -11.41
CA ALA A 343 -10.32 -30.86 -12.27
C ALA A 343 -11.64 -31.16 -11.53
N HIS A 344 -11.59 -31.41 -10.22
CA HIS A 344 -12.80 -31.62 -9.41
C HIS A 344 -13.62 -30.34 -9.25
N ALA A 345 -12.97 -29.18 -9.04
CA ALA A 345 -13.65 -27.89 -8.93
C ALA A 345 -14.33 -27.49 -10.25
N VAL A 346 -13.76 -27.86 -11.41
CA VAL A 346 -14.40 -27.69 -12.73
C VAL A 346 -15.73 -28.44 -12.80
N LYS A 347 -15.74 -29.70 -12.38
CA LYS A 347 -16.95 -30.53 -12.39
C LYS A 347 -18.04 -29.98 -11.47
N VAL A 348 -17.66 -29.53 -10.27
CA VAL A 348 -18.60 -28.92 -9.32
C VAL A 348 -19.17 -27.62 -9.89
N LEU A 349 -18.35 -26.80 -10.54
CA LEU A 349 -18.80 -25.57 -11.19
C LEU A 349 -19.74 -25.87 -12.36
N GLU A 350 -19.40 -26.84 -13.20
CA GLU A 350 -20.23 -27.30 -14.32
C GLU A 350 -21.60 -27.80 -13.84
N GLU A 351 -21.62 -28.61 -12.78
CA GLU A 351 -22.86 -29.11 -12.16
C GLU A 351 -23.70 -27.98 -11.54
N LYS A 352 -23.07 -26.96 -10.96
CA LYS A 352 -23.79 -25.78 -10.46
C LYS A 352 -24.35 -24.94 -11.61
N CYS A 353 -23.59 -24.74 -12.68
CA CYS A 353 -24.03 -23.99 -13.85
C CYS A 353 -25.16 -24.69 -14.61
N SER A 354 -25.18 -26.03 -14.64
CA SER A 354 -26.28 -26.80 -15.27
C SER A 354 -27.62 -26.64 -14.55
N ARG A 355 -27.62 -26.16 -13.31
CA ARG A 355 -28.83 -25.86 -12.54
C ARG A 355 -29.38 -24.46 -12.79
N VAL A 356 -28.67 -23.61 -13.53
CA VAL A 356 -29.08 -22.23 -13.86
C VAL A 356 -29.55 -22.17 -15.32
N PRO A 357 -30.83 -21.88 -15.59
CA PRO A 357 -31.38 -21.90 -16.95
C PRO A 357 -30.61 -21.00 -17.93
N GLY A 358 -30.09 -21.58 -19.02
CA GLY A 358 -29.43 -20.85 -20.10
C GLY A 358 -28.00 -20.39 -19.79
N LEU A 359 -27.46 -20.70 -18.61
CA LEU A 359 -26.04 -20.49 -18.29
C LEU A 359 -25.19 -21.67 -18.79
N ASP A 360 -25.73 -22.87 -18.71
CA ASP A 360 -25.15 -24.11 -19.22
C ASP A 360 -24.81 -24.02 -20.73
N VAL A 361 -25.75 -23.53 -21.54
CA VAL A 361 -25.56 -23.35 -22.99
C VAL A 361 -24.47 -22.34 -23.28
N ARG A 362 -24.42 -21.23 -22.52
CA ARG A 362 -23.39 -20.18 -22.66
C ARG A 362 -22.01 -20.66 -22.24
N MET A 363 -21.94 -21.54 -21.25
CA MET A 363 -20.69 -22.00 -20.66
C MET A 363 -20.17 -23.30 -21.28
N LYS A 364 -20.94 -23.99 -22.13
CA LYS A 364 -20.56 -25.27 -22.75
C LYS A 364 -19.22 -25.19 -23.49
N THR A 365 -19.00 -24.15 -24.28
CA THR A 365 -17.72 -23.93 -25.01
C THR A 365 -16.57 -23.62 -24.05
N VAL A 366 -16.86 -22.99 -22.91
CA VAL A 366 -15.88 -22.66 -21.87
C VAL A 366 -15.45 -23.92 -21.12
N PHE A 367 -16.40 -24.78 -20.73
CA PHE A 367 -16.13 -26.04 -20.02
C PHE A 367 -15.43 -27.08 -20.90
N THR A 368 -15.78 -27.17 -22.19
CA THR A 368 -15.11 -28.09 -23.14
C THR A 368 -13.63 -27.77 -23.34
N GLN A 369 -13.25 -26.50 -23.24
CA GLN A 369 -11.84 -26.07 -23.25
C GLN A 369 -11.12 -26.33 -21.91
N GLY A 370 -11.86 -26.64 -20.84
CA GLY A 370 -11.32 -26.88 -19.50
C GLY A 370 -10.43 -25.74 -19.01
N LEU A 371 -9.37 -26.08 -18.26
CA LEU A 371 -8.38 -25.10 -17.76
C LEU A 371 -7.55 -24.41 -18.87
N ARG A 372 -7.77 -24.74 -20.14
CA ARG A 372 -7.20 -23.98 -21.27
C ARG A 372 -8.06 -22.78 -21.65
N SER A 373 -9.29 -22.69 -21.16
CA SER A 373 -10.15 -21.53 -21.42
C SER A 373 -9.73 -20.35 -20.54
N PRO A 374 -9.35 -19.20 -21.11
CA PRO A 374 -9.06 -18.01 -20.31
C PRO A 374 -10.27 -17.56 -19.48
N ALA A 375 -11.48 -17.79 -19.97
CA ALA A 375 -12.71 -17.46 -19.25
C ALA A 375 -12.89 -18.33 -18.00
N LEU A 376 -12.59 -19.63 -18.11
CA LEU A 376 -12.68 -20.54 -16.98
C LEU A 376 -11.58 -20.24 -15.95
N CYS A 377 -10.35 -19.95 -16.38
CA CYS A 377 -9.26 -19.53 -15.49
C CYS A 377 -9.64 -18.29 -14.67
N ARG A 378 -10.23 -17.27 -15.31
CA ARG A 378 -10.71 -16.07 -14.60
C ARG A 378 -11.81 -16.39 -13.58
N ILE A 379 -12.75 -17.27 -13.93
CA ILE A 379 -13.78 -17.70 -13.00
C ILE A 379 -13.14 -18.36 -11.78
N PHE A 380 -12.20 -19.29 -11.99
CA PHE A 380 -11.46 -19.93 -10.91
C PHE A 380 -10.77 -18.93 -10.00
N GLU A 381 -9.95 -18.06 -10.56
CA GLU A 381 -9.22 -17.02 -9.83
C GLU A 381 -10.16 -16.12 -9.01
N SER A 382 -11.44 -16.05 -9.37
CA SER A 382 -12.46 -15.21 -8.73
C SER A 382 -13.37 -15.94 -7.74
N LEU A 383 -13.32 -17.28 -7.66
CA LEU A 383 -14.29 -18.07 -6.88
C LEU A 383 -14.28 -17.73 -5.38
N ASP A 384 -13.12 -17.39 -4.83
CA ASP A 384 -12.98 -17.02 -3.41
C ASP A 384 -13.78 -15.75 -3.03
N VAL A 385 -14.12 -14.90 -4.00
CA VAL A 385 -15.05 -13.77 -3.76
C VAL A 385 -16.42 -14.29 -3.35
N PHE A 386 -16.89 -15.34 -4.01
CA PHE A 386 -18.25 -15.85 -3.90
C PHE A 386 -18.37 -17.08 -2.98
N HIS A 387 -17.27 -17.49 -2.35
CA HIS A 387 -17.26 -18.54 -1.33
C HIS A 387 -17.27 -17.94 0.08
N ASP A 388 -18.19 -18.42 0.93
CA ASP A 388 -18.17 -18.14 2.37
C ASP A 388 -17.03 -18.92 3.02
N ASN A 389 -15.88 -18.26 3.19
CA ASN A 389 -14.73 -18.83 3.89
C ASN A 389 -14.66 -18.40 5.37
N GLU A 390 -15.74 -17.80 5.91
CA GLU A 390 -15.79 -17.38 7.31
C GLU A 390 -15.61 -18.55 8.29
N PRO A 391 -16.26 -19.72 8.13
CA PRO A 391 -16.10 -20.83 9.08
C PRO A 391 -14.65 -21.30 9.21
N ALA A 392 -13.97 -21.46 8.08
CA ALA A 392 -12.56 -21.84 8.05
C ALA A 392 -11.63 -20.76 8.60
N PHE A 393 -11.98 -19.48 8.40
CA PHE A 393 -11.21 -18.40 8.98
C PHE A 393 -11.33 -18.38 10.51
N GLN A 394 -12.52 -18.67 11.05
CA GLN A 394 -12.72 -18.81 12.50
C GLN A 394 -11.93 -19.99 13.07
N GLU A 395 -11.90 -21.15 12.40
CA GLU A 395 -11.06 -22.29 12.77
C GLU A 395 -9.57 -21.90 12.80
N TYR A 396 -9.09 -21.18 11.78
CA TYR A 396 -7.73 -20.64 11.79
C TYR A 396 -7.45 -19.70 12.98
N LEU A 397 -8.40 -18.84 13.36
CA LEU A 397 -8.23 -17.96 14.53
C LEU A 397 -8.18 -18.76 15.84
N SER A 398 -8.98 -19.83 15.95
CA SER A 398 -8.93 -20.77 17.07
C SER A 398 -7.58 -21.49 17.14
N ASP A 399 -7.04 -21.97 16.02
CA ASP A 399 -5.72 -22.60 15.94
C ASP A 399 -4.57 -21.66 16.32
N GLN A 400 -4.73 -20.37 16.05
CA GLN A 400 -3.78 -19.33 16.46
C GLN A 400 -3.96 -18.87 17.92
N ASP A 401 -4.91 -19.45 18.65
CA ASP A 401 -5.28 -19.08 20.03
C ASP A 401 -5.53 -17.57 20.17
N ALA A 402 -6.24 -17.00 19.19
CA ALA A 402 -6.33 -15.55 18.98
C ALA A 402 -6.95 -14.80 20.16
N GLU A 403 -8.02 -15.35 20.74
CA GLU A 403 -8.71 -14.75 21.90
C GLU A 403 -7.80 -14.74 23.12
N ARG A 404 -7.16 -15.86 23.45
CA ARG A 404 -6.23 -15.94 24.59
C ARG A 404 -5.00 -15.07 24.37
N ALA A 405 -4.50 -14.99 23.14
CA ALA A 405 -3.39 -14.12 22.79
C ALA A 405 -3.75 -12.64 22.97
N ALA A 406 -4.98 -12.23 22.64
CA ALA A 406 -5.47 -10.88 22.86
C ALA A 406 -5.69 -10.58 24.35
N ALA A 407 -6.35 -11.49 25.07
CA ALA A 407 -6.61 -11.37 26.50
C ALA A 407 -5.33 -11.22 27.32
N ALA A 408 -4.23 -11.88 26.90
CA ALA A 408 -2.92 -11.74 27.53
C ALA A 408 -2.33 -10.31 27.51
N PHE A 409 -2.92 -9.39 26.73
CA PHE A 409 -2.53 -7.99 26.62
C PHE A 409 -3.68 -7.01 26.88
N ASP A 410 -4.74 -7.48 27.57
CA ASP A 410 -5.96 -6.72 27.88
C ASP A 410 -6.69 -6.22 26.62
N LEU A 411 -6.69 -7.04 25.58
CA LEU A 411 -7.36 -6.77 24.30
C LEU A 411 -8.43 -7.82 24.02
N GLN A 412 -9.44 -7.43 23.24
CA GLN A 412 -10.42 -8.34 22.68
C GLN A 412 -10.58 -8.13 21.18
N LEU A 413 -10.92 -9.21 20.46
CA LEU A 413 -11.26 -9.15 19.04
C LEU A 413 -12.69 -8.63 18.88
N ARG A 414 -12.87 -7.56 18.08
CA ARG A 414 -14.19 -7.01 17.79
C ARG A 414 -15.00 -7.97 16.93
N SER A 415 -16.21 -8.28 17.39
CA SER A 415 -17.18 -9.05 16.60
C SER A 415 -17.71 -8.26 15.39
N THR A 416 -17.83 -6.95 15.54
CA THR A 416 -18.32 -6.00 14.53
C THR A 416 -17.28 -4.91 14.32
N HIS A 417 -16.81 -4.78 13.09
CA HIS A 417 -15.79 -3.79 12.74
C HIS A 417 -16.39 -2.39 12.70
N ARG A 418 -15.62 -1.39 13.13
CA ARG A 418 -16.02 0.03 13.14
C ARG A 418 -15.08 0.92 12.35
N VAL A 419 -13.90 0.42 11.97
CA VAL A 419 -12.89 1.24 11.28
C VAL A 419 -12.60 0.73 9.87
N HIS A 420 -12.53 -0.58 9.66
CA HIS A 420 -12.26 -1.18 8.35
C HIS A 420 -13.13 -2.40 8.11
N PRO A 421 -13.69 -2.63 6.91
CA PRO A 421 -14.50 -3.82 6.66
C PRO A 421 -13.71 -5.13 6.85
N LYS A 422 -14.42 -6.22 7.20
CA LYS A 422 -13.83 -7.54 7.48
C LYS A 422 -13.10 -8.16 6.27
N ARG A 423 -13.62 -7.90 5.08
CA ARG A 423 -13.02 -8.28 3.79
C ARG A 423 -13.35 -7.21 2.76
N PHE A 424 -12.60 -7.20 1.67
CA PHE A 424 -12.88 -6.33 0.54
C PHE A 424 -14.32 -6.54 0.02
N GLY A 425 -14.91 -5.50 -0.58
CA GLY A 425 -16.22 -5.59 -1.24
C GLY A 425 -17.43 -5.72 -0.30
N ILE A 426 -17.21 -5.70 1.01
CA ILE A 426 -18.28 -5.62 2.01
C ILE A 426 -18.20 -4.24 2.66
N PRO A 427 -19.28 -3.44 2.66
CA PRO A 427 -19.26 -2.15 3.33
C PRO A 427 -19.13 -2.33 4.84
N LEU A 428 -18.58 -1.32 5.54
CA LEU A 428 -18.38 -1.37 6.99
C LEU A 428 -19.70 -1.60 7.75
N ASN A 429 -20.79 -1.00 7.26
CA ASN A 429 -22.13 -1.09 7.85
C ASN A 429 -22.96 -2.25 7.27
N ALA A 430 -22.32 -3.21 6.61
CA ALA A 430 -23.01 -4.39 6.09
C ALA A 430 -23.72 -5.14 7.23
N PRO A 431 -24.95 -5.63 7.01
CA PRO A 431 -25.63 -6.48 7.97
C PRO A 431 -24.80 -7.72 8.30
N ARG A 432 -24.89 -8.23 9.54
CA ARG A 432 -24.11 -9.41 9.99
C ARG A 432 -24.31 -10.67 9.14
N TRP A 433 -25.46 -10.78 8.46
CA TRP A 433 -25.77 -11.90 7.57
C TRP A 433 -25.14 -11.76 6.18
N GLN A 434 -24.71 -10.56 5.78
CA GLN A 434 -24.02 -10.33 4.51
C GLN A 434 -22.54 -10.72 4.66
N LYS A 435 -22.25 -11.98 4.35
CA LYS A 435 -20.89 -12.55 4.42
C LYS A 435 -20.10 -12.43 3.12
N LEU A 436 -20.80 -12.18 2.01
CA LEU A 436 -20.24 -12.10 0.67
C LEU A 436 -20.44 -10.70 0.08
N PRO A 437 -19.51 -10.23 -0.76
CA PRO A 437 -19.70 -9.01 -1.53
C PRO A 437 -20.92 -9.10 -2.45
N ASP A 438 -21.70 -8.01 -2.52
CA ASP A 438 -22.73 -7.81 -3.54
C ASP A 438 -22.21 -6.72 -4.47
N LEU A 439 -21.71 -7.13 -5.64
CA LEU A 439 -20.97 -6.27 -6.55
C LEU A 439 -21.52 -6.39 -7.97
N SER A 440 -21.66 -5.25 -8.64
CA SER A 440 -21.83 -5.20 -10.08
C SER A 440 -20.57 -5.71 -10.81
N SER A 441 -20.72 -6.01 -12.10
CA SER A 441 -19.58 -6.43 -12.92
C SER A 441 -18.45 -5.39 -12.99
N ASN A 442 -18.79 -4.09 -12.90
CA ASN A 442 -17.79 -3.02 -12.91
C ASN A 442 -17.08 -2.91 -11.55
N GLU A 443 -17.82 -2.96 -10.45
CA GLU A 443 -17.21 -2.97 -9.11
C GLU A 443 -16.34 -4.21 -8.89
N PHE A 444 -16.76 -5.36 -9.41
CA PHE A 444 -15.94 -6.56 -9.41
C PHE A 444 -14.64 -6.37 -10.21
N TYR A 445 -14.72 -5.74 -11.38
CA TYR A 445 -13.56 -5.45 -12.21
C TYR A 445 -12.59 -4.48 -11.52
N ASP A 446 -13.11 -3.42 -10.92
CA ASP A 446 -12.34 -2.39 -10.25
C ASP A 446 -11.70 -2.93 -8.95
N LEU A 447 -12.46 -3.68 -8.16
CA LEU A 447 -12.02 -4.16 -6.85
C LEU A 447 -11.13 -5.41 -6.94
N TYR A 448 -11.58 -6.42 -7.69
CA TYR A 448 -11.07 -7.80 -7.57
C TYR A 448 -10.36 -8.35 -8.78
N THR A 449 -10.76 -7.94 -9.99
CA THR A 449 -9.96 -8.33 -11.16
C THR A 449 -8.57 -7.75 -10.95
N ALA A 450 -7.54 -8.59 -11.16
CA ALA A 450 -6.17 -8.52 -10.64
C ALA A 450 -5.39 -7.21 -10.88
N THR A 451 -6.03 -6.14 -11.33
CA THR A 451 -5.42 -5.10 -12.13
C THR A 451 -5.71 -3.68 -11.69
N ILE A 452 -6.63 -3.40 -10.76
CA ILE A 452 -6.80 -2.01 -10.32
C ILE A 452 -6.81 -1.82 -8.78
N GLY A 453 -7.65 -2.50 -8.00
CA GLY A 453 -7.63 -2.37 -6.53
C GLY A 453 -6.55 -3.18 -5.80
N GLY A 454 -6.12 -4.31 -6.37
CA GLY A 454 -5.17 -5.24 -5.73
C GLY A 454 -5.77 -5.96 -4.50
N ALA A 455 -7.09 -6.03 -4.39
CA ALA A 455 -7.78 -6.71 -3.30
C ALA A 455 -7.56 -8.23 -3.41
N ASN A 456 -6.65 -8.75 -2.61
CA ASN A 456 -6.41 -10.19 -2.54
C ASN A 456 -7.61 -10.87 -1.84
N LEU A 457 -8.31 -11.77 -2.55
CA LEU A 457 -9.63 -12.30 -2.18
C LEU A 457 -9.70 -12.97 -0.80
N PRO A 458 -8.69 -13.78 -0.41
CA PRO A 458 -8.69 -14.42 0.89
C PRO A 458 -8.35 -13.44 2.00
N VAL A 459 -7.84 -12.23 1.73
CA VAL A 459 -7.45 -11.31 2.81
C VAL A 459 -8.59 -11.09 3.79
N ARG A 460 -8.25 -11.15 5.08
CA ARG A 460 -9.14 -10.80 6.17
C ARG A 460 -8.51 -9.73 7.04
N PHE A 461 -9.34 -8.78 7.43
CA PHE A 461 -9.01 -7.76 8.40
C PHE A 461 -9.55 -8.20 9.76
N LEU A 462 -8.77 -7.95 10.82
CA LEU A 462 -9.14 -8.12 12.21
C LEU A 462 -9.09 -6.76 12.88
N GLU A 463 -9.95 -6.54 13.86
CA GLU A 463 -9.96 -5.31 14.65
C GLU A 463 -9.96 -5.65 16.13
N PHE A 464 -8.94 -5.21 16.87
CA PHE A 464 -8.83 -5.41 18.31
C PHE A 464 -9.08 -4.11 19.05
N GLU A 465 -9.73 -4.20 20.22
CA GLU A 465 -9.97 -3.08 21.12
C GLU A 465 -9.49 -3.41 22.53
N GLY A 466 -9.34 -2.38 23.37
CA GLY A 466 -9.07 -2.59 24.80
C GLY A 466 -10.30 -3.15 25.49
N ILE A 467 -10.09 -4.08 26.43
CA ILE A 467 -11.17 -4.52 27.32
C ILE A 467 -11.50 -3.34 28.23
N GLY A 468 -12.68 -2.75 28.04
CA GLY A 468 -13.18 -1.70 28.94
C GLY A 468 -13.42 -2.26 30.34
N ALA A 469 -13.30 -1.43 31.38
CA ALA A 469 -13.56 -1.81 32.77
C ALA A 469 -15.05 -2.08 33.09
N THR A 470 -15.85 -2.47 32.10
CA THR A 470 -17.29 -2.67 32.21
C THR A 470 -17.60 -4.01 31.54
N ASP A 471 -17.61 -5.07 32.35
CA ASP A 471 -18.40 -6.31 32.20
C ASP A 471 -17.96 -7.37 33.24
N PHE A 472 -17.80 -6.94 34.49
CA PHE A 472 -17.78 -7.83 35.67
C PHE A 472 -18.61 -7.19 36.77
N GLU A 473 -19.93 -7.28 36.66
CA GLU A 473 -20.84 -7.35 37.81
C GLU A 473 -21.82 -8.50 37.61
#